data_AF-A0A7L3NBZ2-F1
#
_entry.id   AF-A0A7L3NBZ2-F1
#
_cell.length_a   1.000
_cell.length_b   1.000
_cell.length_c   1.000
_cell.angle_alpha   90.00
_cell.angle_beta   90.00
_cell.angle_gamma   90.00
#
_symmetry.space_group_name_H-M   'P 1'
#
loop_
_entity.id
_entity.type
_entity.pdbx_description
1 polymer ?
#
loop_
_entity_poly.entity_id
_entity_poly.type
_entity_poly.pdbx_seq_one_letter_code
_entity_poly.pdbx_strand_id
1 'polypeptide(L)'
;GSASCYNTLGSFKCVCPSGFDFDQTFGGCQDVDECSAGGSPCSYGCSNTDGGYLCGCPGGYFRAGQGHCISGLGFGKSSYIPTPQEEDEDNLLSPETCYECKINGYPKRGRQRRSVNGTE
;
A
#
# COMPACT_ATOMS: atom_id res chain seq x y z
N GLY A 1 15.72 -1.44 14.92
CA GLY A 1 15.84 -0.94 13.53
C GLY A 1 17.02 0.01 13.40
N SER A 2 17.50 0.27 12.17
CA SER A 2 18.57 1.23 11.92
C SER A 2 18.06 2.67 12.04
N ALA A 3 18.59 3.43 13.00
CA ALA A 3 18.35 4.87 13.16
C ALA A 3 19.43 5.67 12.41
N SER A 4 19.05 6.78 11.75
CA SER A 4 20.01 7.75 11.22
C SER A 4 20.25 8.86 12.24
N CYS A 5 21.44 8.92 12.81
CA CYS A 5 21.81 9.94 13.78
C CYS A 5 22.72 11.00 13.16
N TYR A 6 22.45 12.27 13.48
CA TYR A 6 23.30 13.39 13.12
C TYR A 6 23.62 14.23 14.36
N ASN A 7 24.85 14.73 14.41
CA ASN A 7 25.30 15.57 15.52
C ASN A 7 24.67 16.97 15.41
N THR A 8 24.26 17.51 16.55
CA THR A 8 23.78 18.88 16.70
C THR A 8 24.74 19.64 17.61
N LEU A 9 24.66 20.97 17.67
CA LEU A 9 25.54 21.76 18.55
C LEU A 9 25.28 21.38 20.02
N GLY A 10 26.25 20.69 20.63
CA GLY A 10 26.18 20.22 22.01
C GLY A 10 25.36 18.95 22.23
N SER A 11 24.88 18.27 21.18
CA SER A 11 24.09 17.03 21.31
C SER A 11 24.10 16.18 20.02
N PHE A 12 23.21 15.20 19.93
CA PHE A 12 22.94 14.43 18.72
C PHE A 12 21.43 14.18 18.62
N LYS A 13 20.93 14.05 17.40
CA LYS A 13 19.53 13.69 17.14
C LYS A 13 19.48 12.49 16.22
N CYS A 14 18.76 11.46 16.66
CA CYS A 14 18.49 10.27 15.88
C CYS A 14 17.10 10.38 15.25
N VAL A 15 17.00 9.98 13.99
CA VAL A 15 15.76 9.90 13.24
C VAL A 15 15.54 8.45 12.86
N CYS A 16 14.36 7.96 13.23
CA CYS A 16 13.90 6.63 12.91
C CYS A 16 13.12 6.62 11.59
N PRO A 17 13.04 5.47 10.90
CA PRO A 17 12.15 5.29 9.77
C PRO A 17 10.68 5.51 10.16
N SER A 18 9.83 5.81 9.19
CA SER A 18 8.40 6.04 9.41
C SER A 18 7.75 4.89 10.20
N GLY A 19 6.92 5.23 11.19
CA GLY A 19 6.29 4.26 12.10
C GLY A 19 7.15 3.87 13.31
N PHE A 20 8.38 4.37 13.43
CA PHE A 20 9.23 4.11 14.58
C PHE A 20 9.59 5.41 15.33
N ASP A 21 9.72 5.31 16.64
CA ASP A 21 10.20 6.37 17.51
C ASP A 21 11.52 5.99 18.18
N PHE A 22 12.36 6.99 18.47
CA PHE A 22 13.66 6.76 19.06
C PHE A 22 13.55 6.72 20.59
N ASP A 23 13.68 5.54 21.17
CA ASP A 23 13.76 5.39 22.61
C ASP A 23 15.21 5.56 23.07
N GLN A 24 15.45 6.61 23.86
CA GLN A 24 16.75 6.89 24.49
C GLN A 24 17.15 5.82 25.51
N THR A 25 16.18 5.13 26.11
CA THR A 25 16.41 4.11 27.14
C THR A 25 16.96 2.83 26.54
N PHE A 26 16.39 2.40 25.41
CA PHE A 26 16.86 1.24 24.64
C PHE A 26 17.97 1.58 23.63
N GLY A 27 18.22 2.87 23.37
CA GLY A 27 19.22 3.32 22.40
C GLY A 27 18.89 2.90 20.97
N GLY A 28 17.60 2.80 20.63
CA GLY A 28 17.15 2.25 19.35
C GLY A 28 15.77 2.72 18.92
N CYS A 29 15.47 2.49 17.65
CA CYS A 29 14.13 2.72 17.11
C CYS A 29 13.18 1.61 17.53
N GLN A 30 12.12 1.99 18.22
CA GLN A 30 11.01 1.12 18.59
C GLN A 30 9.78 1.46 17.74
N ASP A 31 9.05 0.43 17.35
CA ASP A 31 7.80 0.57 16.61
C ASP A 31 6.76 1.33 17.45
N VAL A 32 6.07 2.29 16.83
CA VAL A 32 5.04 3.09 17.48
C VAL A 32 3.72 2.36 17.37
N ASP A 33 3.18 1.88 18.49
CA ASP A 33 1.86 1.27 18.48
C ASP A 33 0.76 2.34 18.39
N GLU A 34 0.37 2.68 17.15
CA GLU A 34 -0.68 3.68 16.93
C GLU A 34 -2.07 3.19 17.39
N CYS A 35 -2.24 1.88 17.59
CA CYS A 35 -3.50 1.32 18.10
C CYS A 35 -3.68 1.57 19.60
N SER A 36 -2.57 1.59 20.35
CA SER A 36 -2.55 1.86 21.79
C SER A 36 -2.37 3.35 22.12
N ALA A 37 -1.96 4.16 21.14
CA ALA A 37 -1.67 5.58 21.31
C ALA A 37 -2.96 6.45 21.38
N GLY A 38 -3.76 6.33 22.44
CA GLY A 38 -4.76 7.31 22.92
C GLY A 38 -5.94 7.69 21.99
N GLY A 39 -5.85 7.42 20.69
CA GLY A 39 -6.82 7.72 19.66
C GLY A 39 -6.56 6.76 18.50
N SER A 40 -7.25 5.63 18.52
CA SER A 40 -7.13 4.61 17.48
C SER A 40 -7.31 5.27 16.10
N PRO A 41 -6.32 5.19 15.19
CA PRO A 41 -6.43 5.79 13.86
C PRO A 41 -7.52 5.12 13.01
N CYS A 42 -7.97 3.94 13.42
CA CYS A 42 -8.97 3.13 12.75
C CYS A 42 -10.33 3.23 13.45
N SER A 43 -11.42 3.24 12.68
CA SER A 43 -12.78 3.29 13.23
C SER A 43 -13.34 1.93 13.68
N TYR A 44 -12.88 0.82 13.11
CA TYR A 44 -13.50 -0.50 13.34
C TYR A 44 -12.58 -1.52 14.01
N GLY A 45 -11.30 -1.53 13.63
CA GLY A 45 -10.30 -2.38 14.26
C GLY A 45 -8.92 -1.91 13.85
N CYS A 46 -7.96 -1.95 14.77
CA CYS A 46 -6.58 -1.56 14.54
C CYS A 46 -5.70 -2.75 14.89
N SER A 47 -4.76 -3.07 14.00
CA SER A 47 -3.70 -4.06 14.26
C SER A 47 -2.38 -3.36 14.04
N ASN A 48 -1.55 -3.31 15.08
CA ASN A 48 -0.21 -2.78 14.97
C ASN A 48 0.67 -3.72 14.12
N THR A 49 1.57 -3.15 13.33
CA THR A 49 2.51 -3.85 12.45
C THR A 49 3.88 -3.20 12.52
N ASP A 50 4.96 -3.93 12.21
CA ASP A 50 6.30 -3.33 12.23
C ASP A 50 6.42 -2.20 11.18
N GLY A 51 6.55 -0.96 11.64
CA GLY A 51 6.60 0.25 10.83
C GLY A 51 5.25 0.91 10.53
N GLY A 52 4.17 0.56 11.24
CA GLY A 52 2.88 1.25 11.17
C GLY A 52 1.69 0.38 11.56
N TYR A 53 0.50 0.68 11.07
CA TYR A 53 -0.72 -0.05 11.48
C TYR A 53 -1.60 -0.46 10.31
N LEU A 54 -2.46 -1.44 10.57
CA LEU A 54 -3.45 -1.96 9.64
C LEU A 54 -4.86 -1.85 10.22
N CYS A 55 -5.72 -1.07 9.57
CA CYS A 55 -7.12 -0.97 9.96
C CYS A 55 -8.00 -2.10 9.38
N GLY A 56 -8.74 -2.78 10.26
CA GLY A 56 -9.82 -3.69 9.91
C GLY A 56 -11.02 -2.98 9.32
N CYS A 57 -11.65 -3.60 8.33
CA CYS A 57 -12.91 -3.16 7.75
C CYS A 57 -14.04 -4.13 8.14
N PRO A 58 -15.27 -3.62 8.38
CA PRO A 58 -16.43 -4.45 8.68
C PRO A 58 -16.86 -5.29 7.46
N GLY A 59 -17.67 -6.32 7.67
CA GLY A 59 -18.12 -7.22 6.61
C GLY A 59 -18.76 -6.47 5.41
N GLY A 60 -18.35 -6.82 4.20
CA GLY A 60 -18.78 -6.17 2.95
C GLY A 60 -17.91 -4.98 2.51
N TYR A 61 -16.90 -4.62 3.29
CA TYR A 61 -15.91 -3.60 2.95
C TYR A 61 -14.53 -4.21 2.72
N PHE A 62 -13.79 -3.66 1.76
CA PHE A 62 -12.44 -4.05 1.42
C PHE A 62 -11.45 -2.98 1.87
N ARG A 63 -10.25 -3.42 2.27
CA ARG A 63 -9.16 -2.52 2.66
C ARG A 63 -8.54 -1.92 1.40
N ALA A 64 -8.53 -0.60 1.31
CA ALA A 64 -7.78 0.18 0.34
C ALA A 64 -6.63 0.90 1.06
N GLY A 65 -5.43 0.32 1.00
CA GLY A 65 -4.24 0.85 1.66
C GLY A 65 -4.27 0.66 3.18
N GLN A 66 -3.81 1.69 3.91
CA GLN A 66 -3.44 1.61 5.34
C GLN A 66 -4.63 1.86 6.29
N GLY A 67 -5.74 2.41 5.79
CA GLY A 67 -6.88 2.76 6.65
C GLY A 67 -8.20 3.08 5.96
N HIS A 68 -8.28 3.01 4.63
CA HIS A 68 -9.50 3.37 3.92
C HIS A 68 -10.33 2.12 3.62
N CYS A 69 -11.56 2.06 4.14
CA CYS A 69 -12.48 0.97 3.88
C CYS A 69 -13.42 1.35 2.73
N ILE A 70 -13.36 0.60 1.62
CA ILE A 70 -14.25 0.79 0.48
C ILE A 70 -15.35 -0.26 0.47
N SER A 71 -16.60 0.14 0.31
CA SER A 71 -17.72 -0.78 0.14
C SER A 71 -17.59 -1.45 -1.23
N GLY A 72 -17.68 -2.78 -1.29
CA GLY A 72 -17.66 -3.52 -2.57
C GLY A 72 -18.84 -3.26 -3.51
N LEU A 73 -19.61 -2.19 -3.30
CA LEU A 73 -20.85 -1.87 -4.02
C LEU A 73 -20.63 -1.18 -5.39
N GLY A 74 -19.39 -1.14 -5.88
CA GLY A 74 -19.03 -0.51 -7.16
C GLY A 74 -18.12 -1.34 -8.08
N PHE A 75 -17.53 -2.44 -7.60
CA PHE A 75 -16.95 -3.47 -8.47
C PHE A 75 -18.09 -4.43 -8.79
N GLY A 76 -18.83 -4.12 -9.85
CA GLY A 76 -20.04 -4.82 -10.23
C GLY A 76 -19.88 -6.34 -10.08
N LYS A 77 -20.77 -6.92 -9.28
CA LYS A 77 -21.16 -8.32 -9.42
C LYS A 77 -21.71 -8.51 -10.84
N SER A 78 -20.80 -8.78 -11.77
CA SER A 78 -21.05 -9.41 -13.05
C SER A 78 -19.75 -10.14 -13.37
N SER A 79 -19.43 -11.21 -12.66
CA SER A 79 -19.97 -12.53 -12.99
C SER A 79 -19.88 -13.51 -11.81
N TYR A 80 -20.96 -13.68 -11.06
CA TYR A 80 -21.20 -14.96 -10.38
C TYR A 80 -22.58 -15.43 -10.81
N ILE A 81 -22.61 -16.03 -12.00
CA ILE A 81 -23.70 -16.93 -12.39
C ILE A 81 -23.40 -18.24 -11.62
N PRO A 82 -24.29 -18.73 -10.76
CA PRO A 82 -24.18 -20.10 -10.30
C PRO A 82 -24.65 -20.99 -11.45
N THR A 83 -23.72 -21.49 -12.25
CA THR A 83 -24.02 -22.62 -13.15
C THR A 83 -24.09 -23.87 -12.28
N PRO A 84 -25.22 -24.62 -12.30
CA PRO A 84 -25.23 -25.96 -11.73
C PRO A 84 -24.40 -26.86 -12.66
N GLN A 85 -23.38 -27.50 -12.08
CA GLN A 85 -22.81 -28.78 -12.53
C GLN A 85 -22.52 -28.89 -14.03
N GLU A 86 -21.32 -28.49 -14.46
CA GLU A 86 -20.62 -29.24 -15.51
C GLU A 86 -19.17 -29.39 -15.09
N GLU A 87 -18.76 -30.65 -15.07
CA GLU A 87 -17.44 -31.14 -14.71
C GLU A 87 -16.49 -30.89 -15.89
N ASP A 88 -15.19 -30.86 -15.58
CA ASP A 88 -14.06 -31.06 -16.49
C ASP A 88 -13.51 -29.87 -17.32
N GLU A 89 -12.23 -30.06 -17.67
CA GLU A 89 -11.36 -29.24 -18.52
C GLU A 89 -10.55 -28.11 -17.85
N ASP A 90 -9.55 -28.57 -17.08
CA ASP A 90 -8.14 -28.22 -17.30
C ASP A 90 -7.70 -26.76 -17.13
N ASN A 91 -7.16 -26.49 -15.94
CA ASN A 91 -5.74 -26.21 -15.71
C ASN A 91 -4.83 -25.95 -16.96
N LEU A 92 -5.12 -24.91 -17.75
CA LEU A 92 -4.36 -24.54 -18.95
C LEU A 92 -3.82 -23.10 -18.91
N LEU A 93 -3.42 -22.61 -17.73
CA LEU A 93 -2.56 -21.41 -17.69
C LEU A 93 -1.09 -21.83 -17.76
N SER A 94 -0.64 -22.05 -18.99
CA SER A 94 0.74 -22.33 -19.37
C SER A 94 1.72 -21.27 -18.82
N PRO A 95 2.93 -21.63 -18.36
CA PRO A 95 3.83 -20.72 -17.61
C PRO A 95 4.49 -19.58 -18.41
N GLU A 96 4.17 -19.38 -19.68
CA GLU A 96 4.95 -18.57 -20.63
C GLU A 96 4.32 -17.20 -20.97
N THR A 97 3.52 -16.59 -20.08
CA THR A 97 3.07 -15.19 -20.25
C THR A 97 3.85 -14.19 -19.39
N CYS A 98 4.98 -14.65 -18.85
CA CYS A 98 5.93 -13.85 -18.08
C CYS A 98 6.76 -12.94 -19.02
N TYR A 99 6.33 -11.68 -19.11
CA TYR A 99 7.04 -10.48 -19.60
C TYR A 99 7.50 -10.40 -21.08
N GLU A 100 6.86 -9.49 -21.83
CA GLU A 100 7.58 -8.74 -22.89
C GLU A 100 7.20 -7.25 -22.82
N CYS A 101 8.10 -6.44 -22.25
CA CYS A 101 8.03 -4.98 -22.29
C CYS A 101 8.68 -4.51 -23.60
N LYS A 102 7.89 -4.29 -24.66
CA LYS A 102 8.38 -3.73 -25.93
C LYS A 102 8.46 -2.20 -25.85
N ILE A 103 9.66 -1.70 -25.58
CA ILE A 103 10.06 -0.31 -25.86
C ILE A 103 10.40 -0.21 -27.37
N ASN A 104 9.92 0.86 -28.01
CA ASN A 104 10.12 1.32 -29.41
C ASN A 104 9.06 0.89 -30.47
N GLY A 105 8.21 1.84 -30.89
CA GLY A 105 7.61 1.82 -32.24
C GLY A 105 6.24 2.50 -32.43
N TYR A 106 6.27 3.80 -32.80
CA TYR A 106 5.26 4.60 -33.53
C TYR A 106 3.98 5.12 -32.82
N PRO A 107 3.68 6.44 -32.90
CA PRO A 107 2.49 7.02 -32.28
C PRO A 107 1.25 6.80 -33.16
N LYS A 108 0.21 6.16 -32.62
CA LYS A 108 -1.13 6.20 -33.24
C LYS A 108 -1.85 7.49 -32.86
N ARG A 109 -2.37 8.12 -33.90
CA ARG A 109 -2.99 9.44 -33.99
C ARG A 109 -4.04 9.69 -32.88
N GLY A 110 -4.01 10.86 -32.25
CA GLY A 110 -5.16 11.40 -31.52
C GLY A 110 -4.98 11.85 -30.07
N ARG A 111 -3.75 11.97 -29.53
CA ARG A 111 -3.55 12.67 -28.24
C ARG A 111 -2.55 13.82 -28.40
N GLN A 112 -3.04 15.05 -28.25
CA GLN A 112 -2.17 16.21 -28.08
C GLN A 112 -1.35 16.03 -26.80
N ARG A 113 -0.02 16.05 -26.92
CA ARG A 113 0.86 16.25 -25.76
C ARG A 113 0.63 17.66 -25.23
N ARG A 114 0.42 17.80 -23.92
CA ARG A 114 0.50 19.12 -23.27
C ARG A 114 1.93 19.64 -23.47
N SER A 115 2.02 20.82 -24.08
CA SER A 115 3.25 21.60 -24.16
C SER A 115 3.62 22.07 -22.75
N VAL A 116 4.88 21.89 -22.36
CA VAL A 116 5.45 22.48 -21.16
C VAL A 116 6.67 23.27 -21.62
N ASN A 117 6.52 24.60 -21.57
CA ASN A 117 7.56 25.65 -21.64
C ASN A 117 8.24 25.86 -23.02
N GLY A 118 8.32 27.07 -23.58
CA GLY A 118 8.06 28.37 -22.99
C GLY A 118 9.09 28.73 -21.92
N THR A 119 10.37 28.70 -22.26
CA THR A 119 11.44 29.49 -21.59
C THR A 119 12.64 29.56 -22.52
N GLU A 120 12.87 30.79 -22.99
CA GLU A 120 14.08 31.40 -23.61
C GLU A 120 14.49 30.98 -25.03
#